data_AF-A0AAJ2V6T4-F1
#
_entry.id   AF-A0AAJ2V6T4-F1
#
_cell.length_a   1.000
_cell.length_b   1.000
_cell.length_c   1.000
_cell.angle_alpha   90.00
_cell.angle_beta   90.00
_cell.angle_gamma   90.00
#
_symmetry.space_group_name_H-M   'P 1'
#
loop_
_entity.id
_entity.type
_entity.pdbx_description
1 polymer ?
#
loop_
_entity_poly.entity_id
_entity_poly.type
_entity_poly.pdbx_seq_one_letter_code
_entity_poly.pdbx_strand_id
1 'polypeptide(L)'
;MTTTWSRAAWAALGLAWACTAAAQPVYKWVDAEGRTHYGSQLPTDQADAGQIKVSPNGSSGAGSGRFGEERNPDGTKKLPKQVREMADGVAKGLSKVDSKEVPLNCAAAVDNIRSQVDTMVENGQKNVKGGYITQAQFDATAGKFREARTHATVADCQAATGRSKAMYQCMSNSYNHLIGCAEKHKP
;
A
#
# COMPACT_ATOMS: atom_id res chain seq x y z
N MET A 1 10.11 -78.31 21.26
CA MET A 1 9.71 -77.64 20.00
C MET A 1 10.56 -76.39 19.86
N THR A 2 11.10 -76.20 18.66
CA THR A 2 12.33 -75.48 18.32
C THR A 2 12.16 -73.98 18.11
N THR A 3 13.27 -73.28 18.34
CA THR A 3 13.55 -71.85 18.20
C THR A 3 13.62 -71.34 16.75
N THR A 4 13.26 -70.06 16.57
CA THR A 4 13.58 -69.09 15.47
C THR A 4 13.17 -69.40 14.04
N TRP A 5 12.67 -68.37 13.33
CA TRP A 5 13.24 -67.83 12.08
C TRP A 5 12.63 -66.47 11.70
N SER A 6 13.52 -65.52 11.40
CA SER A 6 13.23 -64.22 10.81
C SER A 6 13.17 -64.31 9.28
N ARG A 7 12.44 -63.36 8.67
CA ARG A 7 12.54 -62.79 7.30
C ARG A 7 11.53 -63.24 6.23
N ALA A 8 10.56 -62.37 5.97
CA ALA A 8 10.05 -61.94 4.65
C ALA A 8 9.17 -60.70 4.93
N ALA A 9 9.47 -59.44 4.59
CA ALA A 9 9.94 -58.81 3.36
C ALA A 9 8.92 -58.90 2.20
N TRP A 10 8.12 -57.83 2.05
CA TRP A 10 7.43 -57.30 0.85
C TRP A 10 6.06 -57.87 0.41
N ALA A 11 5.02 -57.06 0.65
CA ALA A 11 3.87 -56.76 -0.24
C ALA A 11 2.98 -55.72 0.50
N ALA A 12 3.34 -54.44 0.59
CA ALA A 12 3.26 -53.42 -0.45
C ALA A 12 1.92 -53.41 -1.22
N LEU A 13 1.19 -52.29 -1.00
CA LEU A 13 0.35 -51.58 -1.98
C LEU A 13 -0.93 -52.27 -2.46
N GLY A 14 -2.07 -51.69 -2.12
CA GLY A 14 -3.26 -51.94 -2.93
C GLY A 14 -4.61 -51.43 -2.44
N LEU A 15 -4.72 -50.32 -1.70
CA LEU A 15 -6.04 -49.67 -1.54
C LEU A 15 -5.95 -48.20 -1.10
N ALA A 16 -5.27 -47.39 -1.91
CA ALA A 16 -5.28 -45.93 -1.74
C ALA A 16 -5.26 -45.23 -3.11
N TRP A 17 -6.11 -45.67 -4.04
CA TRP A 17 -6.30 -44.99 -5.32
C TRP A 17 -7.80 -44.88 -5.61
N ALA A 18 -8.37 -43.72 -5.28
CA ALA A 18 -9.43 -43.05 -6.03
C ALA A 18 -9.89 -41.81 -5.23
N CYS A 19 -9.25 -40.68 -5.46
CA CYS A 19 -9.85 -39.33 -5.46
C CYS A 19 -8.73 -38.29 -5.70
N THR A 20 -8.08 -38.33 -6.86
CA THR A 20 -7.41 -37.14 -7.38
C THR A 20 -8.47 -36.32 -8.12
N ALA A 21 -9.11 -35.40 -7.40
CA ALA A 21 -9.90 -34.34 -8.02
C ALA A 21 -8.93 -33.42 -8.79
N ALA A 22 -8.67 -33.74 -10.07
CA ALA A 22 -7.99 -32.81 -10.95
C ALA A 22 -8.93 -31.63 -11.23
N ALA A 23 -8.52 -30.42 -10.83
CA ALA A 23 -9.24 -29.19 -11.13
C ALA A 23 -9.38 -29.04 -12.65
N GLN A 24 -10.62 -29.03 -13.14
CA GLN A 24 -10.92 -28.83 -14.56
C GLN A 24 -10.51 -27.40 -14.96
N PRO A 25 -9.76 -27.21 -16.05
CA PRO A 25 -9.39 -25.87 -16.49
C PRO A 25 -10.64 -25.10 -16.93
N VAL A 26 -10.85 -23.92 -16.34
CA VAL A 26 -11.92 -23.01 -16.76
C VAL A 26 -11.31 -21.96 -17.66
N TYR A 27 -11.89 -21.81 -18.85
CA TYR A 27 -11.46 -20.85 -19.85
C TYR A 27 -12.42 -19.66 -19.85
N LYS A 28 -11.88 -18.47 -20.15
CA LYS A 28 -12.64 -17.25 -20.36
C LYS A 28 -12.44 -16.78 -21.79
N TRP A 29 -13.54 -16.43 -22.46
CA TRP A 29 -13.50 -15.86 -23.81
C TRP A 29 -14.62 -14.84 -24.01
N VAL A 30 -14.57 -14.12 -25.13
CA VAL A 30 -15.56 -13.10 -25.51
C VAL A 30 -16.17 -13.48 -26.85
N ASP A 31 -17.50 -13.47 -26.96
CA ASP A 31 -18.20 -13.77 -28.21
C ASP A 31 -18.24 -12.56 -29.17
N ALA A 32 -18.77 -12.76 -30.38
CA ALA A 32 -18.88 -11.72 -31.40
C ALA A 32 -19.77 -10.54 -30.98
N GLU A 33 -20.66 -10.74 -29.99
CA GLU A 33 -21.51 -9.69 -29.42
C GLU A 33 -20.87 -8.98 -28.21
N GLY A 34 -19.62 -9.31 -27.87
CA GLY A 34 -18.88 -8.70 -26.77
C GLY A 34 -19.21 -9.25 -25.38
N ARG A 35 -19.95 -10.36 -25.27
CA ARG A 35 -20.32 -10.98 -23.99
C ARG A 35 -19.22 -11.93 -23.54
N THR A 36 -18.89 -11.87 -22.25
CA THR A 36 -17.88 -12.73 -21.63
C THR A 36 -18.49 -14.06 -21.20
N HIS A 37 -17.88 -15.17 -21.61
CA HIS A 37 -18.27 -16.53 -21.26
C HIS A 37 -17.21 -17.25 -20.44
N TYR A 38 -17.65 -18.24 -19.65
CA TYR A 38 -16.80 -19.12 -18.85
C TYR A 38 -17.23 -20.57 -19.04
N GLY A 39 -16.28 -21.47 -19.30
CA GLY A 39 -16.59 -22.87 -19.54
C GLY A 39 -15.38 -23.78 -19.47
N SER A 40 -15.64 -25.09 -19.33
CA SER A 40 -14.61 -26.14 -19.27
C SER A 40 -14.13 -26.61 -20.64
N GLN A 41 -14.77 -26.16 -21.72
CA GLN A 41 -14.46 -26.56 -23.09
C GLN A 41 -14.38 -25.31 -23.98
N LEU A 42 -13.24 -25.12 -24.65
CA LEU A 42 -13.07 -24.06 -25.65
C LEU A 42 -14.01 -24.34 -26.83
N PRO A 43 -14.79 -23.34 -27.29
CA PRO A 43 -15.37 -23.39 -28.63
C PRO A 43 -14.26 -23.52 -29.67
N THR A 44 -14.49 -24.32 -30.71
CA THR A 44 -13.50 -24.74 -31.72
C THR A 44 -12.88 -23.59 -32.55
N ASP A 45 -13.40 -22.39 -32.38
CA ASP A 45 -13.22 -21.20 -33.19
C ASP A 45 -12.53 -20.04 -32.43
N GLN A 46 -12.09 -20.26 -31.19
CA GLN A 46 -11.45 -19.22 -30.35
C GLN A 46 -10.03 -19.60 -29.93
N ALA A 47 -9.03 -19.18 -30.72
CA ALA A 47 -7.60 -19.45 -30.47
C ALA A 47 -6.98 -18.59 -29.35
N ASP A 48 -7.65 -17.51 -28.91
CA ASP A 48 -7.12 -16.54 -27.94
C ASP A 48 -7.66 -16.72 -26.51
N ALA A 49 -8.30 -17.85 -26.21
CA ALA A 49 -8.88 -18.08 -24.90
C ALA A 49 -7.80 -18.41 -23.84
N GLY A 50 -7.64 -17.51 -22.87
CA GLY A 50 -6.73 -17.68 -21.74
C GLY A 50 -7.23 -18.71 -20.73
N GLN A 51 -6.37 -19.67 -20.37
CA GLN A 51 -6.66 -20.67 -19.33
C GLN A 51 -6.53 -20.04 -17.93
N ILE A 52 -7.56 -20.18 -17.08
CA ILE A 52 -7.48 -19.77 -15.69
C ILE A 52 -7.01 -20.95 -14.84
N LYS A 53 -5.81 -20.84 -14.25
CA LYS A 53 -5.36 -21.75 -13.18
C LYS A 53 -6.04 -21.37 -11.86
N VAL A 54 -7.02 -22.17 -11.45
CA VAL A 54 -7.57 -22.14 -10.09
C VAL A 54 -6.78 -23.13 -9.22
N SER A 55 -5.87 -22.63 -8.39
CA SER A 55 -5.17 -23.44 -7.38
C SER A 55 -6.09 -23.69 -6.18
N PRO A 56 -6.24 -24.94 -5.71
CA PRO A 56 -7.15 -25.29 -4.61
C PRO A 56 -6.57 -25.09 -3.21
N ASN A 57 -5.34 -24.58 -3.08
CA ASN A 57 -4.70 -24.35 -1.78
C ASN A 57 -4.29 -22.87 -1.64
N GLY A 58 -5.10 -22.13 -0.88
CA GLY A 58 -4.80 -20.76 -0.48
C GLY A 58 -3.67 -20.72 0.54
N SER A 59 -2.44 -20.62 0.07
CA SER A 59 -1.32 -20.13 0.88
C SER A 59 -0.23 -19.59 -0.03
N SER A 60 -0.38 -18.33 -0.41
CA SER A 60 0.68 -17.49 -0.96
C SER A 60 0.27 -16.05 -0.66
N GLY A 61 0.91 -15.45 0.34
CA GLY A 61 0.65 -14.06 0.72
C GLY A 61 0.98 -13.12 -0.43
N ALA A 62 -0.05 -12.54 -1.05
CA ALA A 62 -0.02 -11.27 -1.75
C ALA A 62 -1.43 -10.96 -2.26
N GLY A 63 -2.09 -10.01 -1.59
CA GLY A 63 -3.16 -9.20 -2.15
C GLY A 63 -4.43 -9.92 -2.58
N SER A 64 -5.45 -9.82 -1.73
CA SER A 64 -6.87 -9.85 -2.09
C SER A 64 -7.21 -8.76 -3.12
N GLY A 65 -6.69 -8.91 -4.34
CA GLY A 65 -7.15 -8.15 -5.49
C GLY A 65 -8.44 -8.78 -6.00
N ARG A 66 -9.55 -8.04 -5.91
CA ARG A 66 -10.72 -8.35 -6.74
C ARG A 66 -10.27 -8.39 -8.20
N PHE A 67 -10.66 -9.43 -8.93
CA PHE A 67 -10.39 -9.56 -10.36
C PHE A 67 -10.75 -8.25 -11.09
N GLY A 68 -9.77 -7.63 -11.76
CA GLY A 68 -9.95 -6.37 -12.52
C GLY A 68 -9.32 -5.11 -11.91
N GLU A 69 -8.65 -5.18 -10.75
CA GLU A 69 -7.95 -4.03 -10.15
C GLU A 69 -6.60 -3.78 -10.86
N GLU A 70 -6.46 -2.65 -11.58
CA GLU A 70 -5.19 -2.24 -12.18
C GLU A 70 -4.11 -2.01 -11.10
N ARG A 71 -2.90 -2.47 -11.35
CA ARG A 71 -1.75 -2.32 -10.44
C ARG A 71 -0.57 -1.61 -11.11
N ASN A 72 0.23 -0.95 -10.30
CA ASN A 72 1.52 -0.39 -10.70
C ASN A 72 2.58 -1.49 -10.83
N PRO A 73 3.73 -1.23 -11.50
CA PRO A 73 4.82 -2.20 -11.64
C PRO A 73 5.39 -2.72 -10.31
N ASP A 74 5.29 -1.92 -9.24
CA ASP A 74 5.72 -2.29 -7.88
C ASP A 74 4.67 -3.12 -7.11
N GLY A 75 3.57 -3.51 -7.77
CA GLY A 75 2.50 -4.33 -7.19
C GLY A 75 1.47 -3.54 -6.38
N THR A 76 1.60 -2.22 -6.24
CA THR A 76 0.62 -1.38 -5.56
C THR A 76 -0.63 -1.14 -6.40
N LYS A 77 -1.75 -0.82 -5.77
CA LYS A 77 -2.99 -0.44 -6.43
C LYS A 77 -2.79 0.86 -7.20
N LYS A 78 -3.24 0.87 -8.46
CA LYS A 78 -3.23 2.09 -9.26
C LYS A 78 -4.40 2.97 -8.84
N LEU A 79 -4.14 4.25 -8.58
CA LEU A 79 -5.19 5.22 -8.31
C LEU A 79 -5.99 5.50 -9.59
N PRO A 80 -7.33 5.53 -9.53
CA PRO A 80 -8.14 6.02 -10.64
C PRO A 80 -7.75 7.46 -11.00
N LYS A 81 -7.86 7.82 -12.29
CA LYS A 81 -7.47 9.15 -12.80
C LYS A 81 -8.07 10.30 -11.97
N GLN A 82 -9.36 10.24 -11.68
CA GLN A 82 -10.08 11.25 -10.90
C GLN A 82 -9.52 11.40 -9.47
N VAL A 83 -9.14 10.29 -8.83
CA VAL A 83 -8.55 10.29 -7.48
C VAL A 83 -7.14 10.87 -7.50
N ARG A 84 -6.38 10.60 -8.57
CA ARG A 84 -5.05 11.18 -8.78
C ARG A 84 -5.12 12.70 -8.96
N GLU A 85 -6.03 13.18 -9.80
CA GLU A 85 -6.24 14.62 -10.01
C GLU A 85 -6.67 15.33 -8.72
N MET A 86 -7.54 14.68 -7.92
CA MET A 86 -7.90 15.17 -6.60
C MET A 86 -6.69 15.23 -5.66
N ALA A 87 -5.87 14.18 -5.62
CA ALA A 87 -4.67 14.13 -4.80
C ALA A 87 -3.67 15.23 -5.19
N ASP A 88 -3.47 15.48 -6.49
CA ASP A 88 -2.63 16.56 -6.99
C ASP A 88 -3.17 17.94 -6.58
N GLY A 89 -4.50 18.12 -6.62
CA GLY A 89 -5.17 19.33 -6.14
C GLY A 89 -4.97 19.57 -4.63
N VAL A 90 -5.09 18.51 -3.83
CA VAL A 90 -4.83 18.56 -2.38
C VAL A 90 -3.37 18.88 -2.10
N ALA A 91 -2.43 18.21 -2.77
CA ALA A 91 -1.00 18.48 -2.61
C ALA A 91 -0.68 19.95 -2.91
N LYS A 92 -1.23 20.48 -4.01
CA LYS A 92 -1.11 21.91 -4.36
C LYS A 92 -1.71 22.82 -3.30
N GLY A 93 -2.83 22.42 -2.69
CA GLY A 93 -3.45 23.15 -1.57
C GLY A 93 -2.54 23.20 -0.34
N LEU A 94 -1.97 22.06 0.04
CA LEU A 94 -1.08 21.93 1.21
C LEU A 94 0.27 22.66 1.04
N SER A 95 0.72 22.89 -0.21
CA SER A 95 1.90 23.72 -0.47
C SER A 95 1.63 25.23 -0.40
N LYS A 96 0.36 25.67 -0.37
CA LYS A 96 0.06 27.11 -0.25
C LYS A 96 0.29 27.57 1.19
N VAL A 97 0.94 28.73 1.30
CA VAL A 97 1.17 29.42 2.57
C VAL A 97 0.39 30.72 2.54
N ASP A 98 -0.46 30.93 3.54
CA ASP A 98 -1.08 32.20 3.84
C ASP A 98 0.03 33.23 4.15
N SER A 99 0.01 34.34 3.44
CA SER A 99 1.03 35.39 3.54
C SER A 99 0.86 36.28 4.78
N LYS A 100 -0.26 36.16 5.50
CA LYS A 100 -0.49 36.90 6.74
C LYS A 100 0.51 36.47 7.78
N GLU A 101 1.40 37.39 8.11
CA GLU A 101 2.35 37.20 9.18
C GLU A 101 1.65 37.25 10.53
N VAL A 102 1.92 36.24 11.35
CA VAL A 102 1.47 36.17 12.75
C VAL A 102 2.70 36.17 13.65
N PRO A 103 2.59 36.66 14.90
CA PRO A 103 3.66 36.53 15.87
C PRO A 103 4.02 35.06 16.10
N LEU A 104 5.30 34.79 16.35
CA LEU A 104 5.76 33.45 16.70
C LEU A 104 5.07 32.98 17.99
N ASN A 105 4.38 31.86 17.91
CA ASN A 105 3.80 31.17 19.05
C ASN A 105 4.31 29.73 19.07
N CYS A 106 5.33 29.46 19.89
CA CYS A 106 6.00 28.16 19.90
C CYS A 106 5.10 27.00 20.33
N ALA A 107 4.13 27.22 21.23
CA ALA A 107 3.18 26.16 21.59
C ALA A 107 2.31 25.78 20.39
N ALA A 108 1.67 26.77 19.77
CA ALA A 108 0.82 26.54 18.60
C ALA A 108 1.61 25.97 17.40
N ALA A 109 2.80 26.49 17.12
CA ALA A 109 3.63 26.01 16.03
C ALA A 109 4.04 24.55 16.20
N VAL A 110 4.49 24.17 17.40
CA VAL A 110 4.89 22.79 17.71
C VAL A 110 3.69 21.85 17.62
N ASP A 111 2.54 22.22 18.19
CA ASP A 111 1.33 21.42 18.12
C ASP A 111 0.85 21.23 16.68
N ASN A 112 0.87 22.29 15.86
CA ASN A 112 0.52 22.23 14.44
C ASN A 112 1.50 21.33 13.66
N ILE A 113 2.81 21.42 13.91
CA ILE A 113 3.81 20.55 13.25
C ILE A 113 3.56 19.08 13.62
N ARG A 114 3.47 18.78 14.93
CA ARG A 114 3.37 17.41 15.41
C ARG A 114 2.07 16.73 14.97
N SER A 115 0.94 17.44 15.07
CA SER A 115 -0.36 16.91 14.64
C SER A 115 -0.41 16.64 13.13
N GLN A 116 0.16 17.52 12.31
CA GLN A 116 0.23 17.30 10.86
C GLN A 116 1.15 16.13 10.51
N VAL A 117 2.30 16.00 11.18
CA VAL A 117 3.19 14.83 11.03
C VAL A 117 2.48 13.53 11.40
N ASP A 118 1.80 13.50 12.55
CA ASP A 118 1.07 12.31 13.01
C ASP A 118 0.03 11.90 11.97
N THR A 119 -0.73 12.85 11.45
CA THR A 119 -1.70 12.63 10.37
C THR A 119 -1.06 12.06 9.11
N MET A 120 0.08 12.61 8.68
CA MET A 120 0.80 12.13 7.49
C MET A 120 1.31 10.70 7.67
N VAL A 121 1.86 10.37 8.84
CA VAL A 121 2.37 9.03 9.14
C VAL A 121 1.23 8.03 9.23
N GLU A 122 0.12 8.37 9.91
CA GLU A 122 -1.06 7.50 10.01
C GLU A 122 -1.67 7.22 8.65
N ASN A 123 -1.83 8.25 7.80
CA ASN A 123 -2.36 8.09 6.45
C ASN A 123 -1.40 7.28 5.57
N GLY A 124 -0.09 7.45 5.73
CA GLY A 124 0.91 6.59 5.09
C GLY A 124 0.73 5.11 5.47
N GLN A 125 0.51 4.82 6.76
CA GLN A 125 0.24 3.44 7.21
C GLN A 125 -1.07 2.90 6.65
N LYS A 126 -2.13 3.73 6.58
CA LYS A 126 -3.39 3.34 5.93
C LYS A 126 -3.18 3.05 4.44
N ASN A 127 -2.32 3.80 3.76
CA ASN A 127 -2.00 3.57 2.35
C ASN A 127 -1.19 2.28 2.15
N VAL A 128 -0.29 1.92 3.06
CA VAL A 128 0.37 0.60 3.06
C VAL A 128 -0.67 -0.51 3.23
N LYS A 129 -1.53 -0.43 4.25
CA LYS A 129 -2.59 -1.43 4.51
C LYS A 129 -3.58 -1.54 3.35
N GLY A 130 -3.87 -0.42 2.70
CA GLY A 130 -4.73 -0.35 1.51
C GLY A 130 -4.05 -0.84 0.23
N GLY A 131 -2.75 -1.13 0.26
CA GLY A 131 -1.97 -1.56 -0.89
C GLY A 131 -1.66 -0.44 -1.89
N TYR A 132 -1.82 0.83 -1.53
CA TYR A 132 -1.58 1.98 -2.41
C TYR A 132 -0.13 2.44 -2.45
N ILE A 133 0.66 2.09 -1.42
CA ILE A 133 2.11 2.26 -1.39
C ILE A 133 2.76 1.00 -0.81
N THR A 134 4.02 0.76 -1.14
CA THR A 134 4.80 -0.33 -0.54
C THR A 134 5.27 0.04 0.86
N GLN A 135 5.57 -0.98 1.67
CA GLN A 135 6.20 -0.78 2.99
C GLN A 135 7.53 -0.01 2.86
N ALA A 136 8.35 -0.33 1.84
CA ALA A 136 9.61 0.35 1.60
C ALA A 136 9.45 1.84 1.27
N GLN A 137 8.46 2.21 0.44
CA GLN A 137 8.13 3.61 0.14
C GLN A 137 7.68 4.36 1.41
N PHE A 138 6.87 3.71 2.24
CA PHE A 138 6.46 4.27 3.52
C PHE A 138 7.64 4.48 4.46
N ASP A 139 8.49 3.48 4.66
CA ASP A 139 9.63 3.56 5.59
C ASP A 139 10.67 4.61 5.16
N ALA A 140 10.91 4.74 3.86
CA ALA A 140 11.80 5.75 3.29
C ALA A 140 11.37 7.20 3.62
N THR A 141 10.08 7.41 3.90
CA THR A 141 9.51 8.74 4.13
C THR A 141 9.12 8.96 5.59
N ALA A 142 8.50 7.97 6.22
CA ALA A 142 7.98 8.05 7.57
C ALA A 142 9.08 8.23 8.63
N GLY A 143 10.29 7.71 8.39
CA GLY A 143 11.44 7.93 9.28
C GLY A 143 11.74 9.42 9.47
N LYS A 144 11.85 10.16 8.36
CA LYS A 144 12.14 11.61 8.37
C LYS A 144 11.04 12.41 9.07
N PHE A 145 9.78 12.03 8.85
CA PHE A 145 8.66 12.68 9.53
C PHE A 145 8.69 12.43 11.04
N ARG A 146 8.91 11.18 11.49
CA ARG A 146 9.02 10.85 12.93
C ARG A 146 10.20 11.55 13.61
N GLU A 147 11.32 11.67 12.92
CA GLU A 147 12.48 12.44 13.38
C GLU A 147 12.11 13.92 13.54
N ALA A 148 11.55 14.55 12.50
CA ALA A 148 11.11 15.95 12.54
C ALA A 148 10.11 16.20 13.68
N ARG A 149 9.18 15.28 13.93
CA ARG A 149 8.25 15.34 15.06
C ARG A 149 8.96 15.34 16.41
N THR A 150 10.03 14.56 16.54
CA THR A 150 10.80 14.43 17.78
C THR A 150 11.56 15.72 18.08
N HIS A 151 12.08 16.38 17.05
CA HIS A 151 12.76 17.67 17.17
C HIS A 151 11.79 18.84 17.40
N ALA A 152 10.56 18.76 16.90
CA ALA A 152 9.52 19.77 17.09
C ALA A 152 9.10 19.87 18.57
N THR A 153 9.82 20.71 19.33
CA THR A 153 9.58 20.97 20.75
C THR A 153 9.55 22.47 21.01
N VAL A 154 8.91 22.88 22.11
CA VAL A 154 8.87 24.31 22.48
C VAL A 154 10.28 24.85 22.71
N ALA A 155 11.17 24.06 23.31
CA ALA A 155 12.57 24.42 23.52
C ALA A 155 13.31 24.61 22.18
N ASP A 156 13.12 23.70 21.22
CA ASP A 156 13.69 23.83 19.88
C ASP A 156 13.18 25.08 19.17
N CYS A 157 11.88 25.34 19.23
CA CYS A 157 11.28 26.56 18.67
C CYS A 157 11.84 27.85 19.29
N GLN A 158 12.02 27.87 20.61
CA GLN A 158 12.56 29.04 21.32
C GLN A 158 14.04 29.28 21.00
N ALA A 159 14.81 28.21 20.80
CA ALA A 159 16.21 28.27 20.40
C ALA A 159 16.41 28.51 18.89
N ALA A 160 15.36 28.33 18.08
CA ALA A 160 15.45 28.41 16.63
C ALA A 160 15.87 29.82 16.17
N THR A 161 16.72 29.86 15.15
CA THR A 161 17.15 31.09 14.49
C THR A 161 17.01 30.96 12.97
N GLY A 162 17.15 32.07 12.25
CA GLY A 162 17.12 32.09 10.79
C GLY A 162 15.90 31.39 10.17
N ARG A 163 16.16 30.45 9.27
CA ARG A 163 15.12 29.73 8.51
C ARG A 163 14.27 28.81 9.38
N SER A 164 14.85 28.19 10.40
CA SER A 164 14.11 27.35 11.34
C SER A 164 13.15 28.19 12.20
N LYS A 165 13.55 29.40 12.62
CA LYS A 165 12.64 30.34 13.31
C LYS A 165 11.49 30.78 12.39
N ALA A 166 11.81 31.09 11.13
CA ALA A 166 10.80 31.48 10.13
C ALA A 166 9.81 30.34 9.84
N MET A 167 10.28 29.08 9.83
CA MET A 167 9.43 27.89 9.75
C MET A 167 8.45 27.81 10.92
N TYR A 168 8.94 27.94 12.16
CA TYR A 168 8.06 27.94 13.34
C TYR A 168 7.06 29.10 13.34
N GLN A 169 7.47 30.29 12.88
CA GLN A 169 6.56 31.43 12.76
C GLN A 169 5.49 31.17 11.70
N CYS A 170 5.86 30.57 10.56
CA CYS A 170 4.92 30.13 9.53
C CYS A 170 3.89 29.14 10.10
N MET A 171 4.35 28.17 10.90
CA MET A 171 3.51 27.17 11.56
C MET A 171 2.71 27.72 12.75
N SER A 172 2.98 28.94 13.21
CA SER A 172 2.15 29.62 14.22
C SER A 172 0.79 30.05 13.66
N ASN A 173 0.64 30.10 12.34
CA ASN A 173 -0.65 30.34 11.68
C ASN A 173 -1.32 29.00 11.37
N SER A 174 -2.47 28.72 11.99
CA SER A 174 -3.22 27.47 11.81
C SER A 174 -3.82 27.27 10.41
N TYR A 175 -3.81 28.29 9.54
CA TYR A 175 -4.17 28.15 8.12
C TYR A 175 -3.02 27.62 7.26
N ASN A 176 -1.79 27.59 7.80
CA ASN A 176 -0.62 27.08 7.09
C ASN A 176 -0.41 25.60 7.36
N HIS A 177 0.15 24.93 6.34
CA HIS A 177 0.49 23.52 6.39
C HIS A 177 1.99 23.31 6.45
N LEU A 178 2.41 22.23 7.09
CA LEU A 178 3.81 21.85 7.26
C LEU A 178 4.54 21.79 5.93
N ILE A 179 3.91 21.20 4.90
CA ILE A 179 4.49 21.06 3.57
C ILE A 179 4.80 22.43 2.97
N GLY A 180 3.82 23.35 2.94
CA GLY A 180 4.01 24.69 2.42
C GLY A 180 5.05 25.50 3.21
N CYS A 181 4.99 25.47 4.54
CA CYS A 181 5.98 26.18 5.38
C CYS A 181 7.40 25.60 5.18
N ALA A 182 7.55 24.28 5.12
CA ALA A 182 8.85 23.62 4.96
C ALA A 182 9.44 23.91 3.58
N GLU A 183 8.62 23.92 2.53
CA GLU A 183 9.04 24.26 1.17
C GLU A 183 9.50 25.72 1.07
N LYS A 184 8.74 26.64 1.68
CA LYS A 184 9.04 28.08 1.69
C LYS A 184 10.33 28.39 2.45
N HIS A 185 10.52 27.78 3.62
CA HIS A 185 11.59 28.18 4.54
C HIS A 185 12.81 27.27 4.50
N LYS A 186 12.72 26.01 4.04
CA LYS A 186 13.83 25.05 3.98
C LYS A 186 14.69 25.10 5.25
N PRO A 187 14.07 24.81 6.41
CA PRO A 187 14.68 24.96 7.72
C PRO A 187 15.88 24.04 7.94
#